data_AF-A0A9X0CVH7-F1
#
_entry.id   AF-A0A9X0CVH7-F1
#
_cell.length_a   1.000
_cell.length_b   1.000
_cell.length_c   1.000
_cell.angle_alpha   90.00
_cell.angle_beta   90.00
_cell.angle_gamma   90.00
#
_symmetry.space_group_name_H-M   'P 1'
#
loop_
_entity.id
_entity.type
_entity.pdbx_description
1 polymer ?
#
loop_
_entity_poly.entity_id
_entity_poly.type
_entity_poly.pdbx_seq_one_letter_code
_entity_poly.pdbx_strand_id
1 'polypeptide(L)'
;MADTDKKNDTKERTFLMLKPDAVHRGLIADIIKRFEQKGFKLVSLKFTKVWEGLRVVKTCRDILGETDPAKSKPGSVRGDFSIHIGRNICHGSDSVATAKREIALWFKDDELVDWTPVTHDWIYE
;
A
#
# COMPACT_ATOMS: atom_id res chain seq x y z
N MET A 1 38.59 12.74 29.22
CA MET A 1 38.52 12.65 27.75
C MET A 1 37.05 12.79 27.37
N ALA A 2 36.67 13.95 26.83
CA ALA A 2 35.33 14.15 26.27
C ALA A 2 35.33 13.52 24.87
N ASP A 3 34.31 12.71 24.61
CA ASP A 3 34.11 11.99 23.35
C ASP A 3 33.95 12.97 22.20
N THR A 4 35.01 13.12 21.41
CA THR A 4 35.05 13.90 20.17
C THR A 4 34.76 12.98 18.99
N ASP A 5 33.49 12.66 18.77
CA ASP A 5 33.05 12.11 17.48
C ASP A 5 31.59 12.54 17.21
N LYS A 6 31.37 13.84 17.00
CA LYS A 6 30.13 14.35 16.36
C LYS A 6 30.15 13.95 14.88
N LYS A 7 30.03 12.65 14.60
CA LYS A 7 29.63 12.15 13.28
C LYS A 7 28.27 12.76 12.96
N ASN A 8 28.06 13.06 11.68
CA ASN A 8 26.86 13.72 11.18
C ASN A 8 25.62 12.84 11.46
N ASP A 9 25.00 13.07 12.62
CA ASP A 9 23.93 12.29 13.26
C ASP A 9 22.60 12.33 12.49
N THR A 10 22.55 13.11 11.41
CA THR A 10 21.36 13.34 10.58
C THR A 10 20.99 12.16 9.67
N LYS A 11 21.73 11.04 9.71
CA LYS A 11 21.55 9.87 8.83
C LYS A 11 21.09 8.59 9.55
N GLU A 12 20.77 8.66 10.82
CA GLU A 12 20.23 7.51 11.55
C GLU A 12 18.90 7.01 10.94
N ARG A 13 18.66 5.70 10.97
CA ARG A 13 17.46 5.05 10.43
C ARG A 13 16.93 4.05 11.43
N THR A 14 15.61 3.99 11.55
CA THR A 14 14.91 3.00 12.38
C THR A 14 13.81 2.31 11.57
N PHE A 15 13.36 1.16 12.07
CA PHE A 15 12.25 0.40 11.51
C PHE A 15 11.01 0.59 12.39
N LEU A 16 9.90 0.96 11.77
CA LEU A 16 8.60 1.07 12.42
C LEU A 16 7.60 0.16 11.72
N MET A 17 6.98 -0.73 12.49
CA MET A 17 5.95 -1.64 12.02
C MET A 17 4.59 -1.17 12.52
N LEU A 18 3.65 -0.99 11.60
CA LEU A 18 2.23 -0.83 11.94
C LEU A 18 1.64 -2.23 12.08
N LYS A 19 1.17 -2.54 13.28
CA LYS A 19 0.49 -3.81 13.57
C LYS A 19 -0.87 -3.90 12.83
N PRO A 20 -1.44 -5.11 12.65
CA PRO A 20 -2.70 -5.29 11.92
C PRO A 20 -3.87 -4.43 12.42
N ASP A 21 -3.97 -4.20 13.74
CA ASP A 21 -5.00 -3.36 14.34
C ASP A 21 -4.94 -1.89 13.90
N ALA A 22 -3.74 -1.33 13.72
CA ALA A 22 -3.57 0.03 13.20
C ALA A 22 -4.03 0.14 11.74
N VAL A 23 -3.84 -0.92 10.95
CA VAL A 23 -4.35 -1.01 9.57
C VAL A 23 -5.86 -1.11 9.57
N HIS A 24 -6.44 -2.05 10.32
CA HIS A 24 -7.89 -2.30 10.34
C HIS A 24 -8.68 -1.07 10.80
N ARG A 25 -8.07 -0.21 11.63
CA ARG A 25 -8.66 1.05 12.10
C ARG A 25 -8.41 2.25 11.16
N GLY A 26 -7.77 2.05 10.00
CA GLY A 26 -7.51 3.12 9.03
C GLY A 26 -6.46 4.15 9.49
N LEU A 27 -5.62 3.84 10.48
CA LEU A 27 -4.73 4.81 11.14
C LEU A 27 -3.40 5.05 10.41
N ILE A 28 -3.18 4.41 9.27
CA ILE A 28 -1.88 4.44 8.56
C ILE A 28 -1.50 5.87 8.17
N ALA A 29 -2.43 6.60 7.55
CA ALA A 29 -2.20 7.96 7.11
C ALA A 29 -1.92 8.89 8.30
N ASP A 30 -2.69 8.76 9.38
CA ASP A 30 -2.52 9.58 10.58
C ASP A 30 -1.18 9.33 11.29
N ILE A 31 -0.74 8.06 11.36
CA ILE A 31 0.54 7.70 11.96
C ILE A 31 1.68 8.26 11.11
N ILE A 32 1.68 8.04 9.78
CA ILE A 32 2.71 8.58 8.88
C ILE A 32 2.76 10.10 8.98
N LYS A 33 1.60 10.77 8.92
CA LYS A 33 1.47 12.21 9.05
C LYS A 33 2.13 12.74 10.32
N ARG A 34 2.00 12.05 11.47
CA ARG A 34 2.66 12.46 12.73
C ARG A 34 4.18 12.43 12.64
N PHE A 35 4.77 11.42 12.00
CA PHE A 35 6.23 11.34 11.83
C PHE A 35 6.74 12.42 10.88
N GLU A 36 6.04 12.66 9.77
CA GLU A 36 6.39 13.72 8.82
C GLU A 36 6.26 15.12 9.45
N GLN A 37 5.17 15.38 10.17
CA GLN A 37 4.96 16.64 10.91
C GLN A 37 6.01 16.87 12.00
N LYS A 38 6.57 15.80 12.57
CA LYS A 38 7.66 15.87 13.54
C LYS A 38 9.01 16.24 12.89
N GLY A 39 9.10 16.21 11.56
CA GLY A 39 10.30 16.50 10.79
C GLY A 39 11.11 15.27 10.39
N PHE A 40 10.61 14.06 10.65
CA PHE A 40 11.26 12.85 10.16
C PHE A 40 10.96 12.63 8.69
N LYS A 41 11.97 12.16 7.96
CA LYS A 41 11.85 11.82 6.55
C LYS A 41 11.45 10.35 6.41
N LEU A 42 10.31 10.10 5.76
CA LEU A 42 9.96 8.75 5.31
C LEU A 42 10.90 8.35 4.15
N VAL A 43 11.73 7.33 4.36
CA VAL A 43 12.73 6.90 3.36
C VAL A 43 12.22 5.75 2.48
N SER A 44 11.40 4.87 3.04
CA SER A 44 10.80 3.72 2.35
C SER A 44 9.54 3.29 3.09
N LEU A 45 8.53 2.84 2.34
CA LEU A 45 7.30 2.27 2.86
C LEU A 45 6.97 1.02 2.04
N LYS A 46 6.82 -0.12 2.70
CA LYS A 46 6.30 -1.34 2.06
C LYS A 46 4.87 -1.56 2.53
N PHE A 47 3.92 -1.33 1.64
CA PHE A 47 2.50 -1.56 1.90
C PHE A 47 1.96 -2.62 0.95
N THR A 48 1.90 -3.86 1.39
CA THR A 48 1.33 -4.98 0.63
C THR A 48 -0.04 -5.32 1.22
N LYS A 49 -1.05 -5.44 0.37
CA LYS A 49 -2.41 -5.85 0.75
C LYS A 49 -2.96 -6.88 -0.24
N VAL A 50 -3.73 -7.82 0.27
CA VAL A 50 -4.53 -8.76 -0.52
C VAL A 50 -5.98 -8.34 -0.39
N TRP A 51 -6.66 -8.19 -1.52
CA TRP A 51 -8.08 -7.83 -1.57
C TRP A 51 -8.87 -9.04 -2.08
N GLU A 52 -9.99 -9.32 -1.42
CA GLU A 52 -10.90 -10.41 -1.79
C GLU A 52 -12.25 -9.83 -2.20
N GLY A 53 -12.87 -10.43 -3.24
CA GLY A 53 -14.19 -10.05 -3.70
C GLY A 53 -14.48 -10.46 -5.14
N LEU A 54 -15.72 -10.24 -5.57
CA LEU A 54 -16.15 -10.61 -6.92
C LEU A 54 -15.36 -9.85 -8.00
N ARG A 55 -14.68 -10.61 -8.87
CA ARG A 55 -13.84 -10.09 -9.98
C ARG A 55 -12.78 -9.07 -9.52
N VAL A 56 -12.32 -9.19 -8.27
CA VAL A 56 -11.44 -8.20 -7.61
C VAL A 56 -10.23 -7.81 -8.44
N VAL A 57 -9.57 -8.76 -9.12
CA VAL A 57 -8.41 -8.45 -9.98
C VAL A 57 -8.77 -7.45 -11.08
N LYS A 58 -9.87 -7.70 -11.82
CA LYS A 58 -10.32 -6.82 -12.89
C LYS A 58 -10.79 -5.47 -12.33
N THR A 59 -11.63 -5.50 -11.30
CA THR A 59 -12.19 -4.29 -10.69
C THR A 59 -11.09 -3.40 -10.11
N CYS A 60 -10.08 -3.98 -9.45
CA CYS A 60 -8.91 -3.23 -8.99
C CYS A 60 -8.14 -2.61 -10.16
N ARG A 61 -7.92 -3.32 -11.26
CA ARG A 61 -7.28 -2.73 -12.47
C ARG A 61 -8.08 -1.55 -13.01
N ASP A 62 -9.40 -1.66 -13.05
CA ASP A 62 -10.29 -0.59 -13.52
C ASP A 62 -10.23 0.63 -12.56
N ILE A 63 -10.21 0.42 -11.24
CA ILE A 63 -10.04 1.47 -10.21
C ILE A 63 -8.67 2.15 -10.32
N LEU A 64 -7.60 1.38 -10.52
CA LEU A 64 -6.26 1.93 -10.65
C LEU A 64 -6.11 2.79 -11.91
N GLY A 65 -6.79 2.41 -12.99
CA GLY A 65 -6.59 2.99 -14.32
C GLY A 65 -5.43 2.34 -15.07
N GLU A 66 -5.26 2.75 -16.33
CA GLU A 66 -4.23 2.22 -17.23
C GLU A 66 -2.82 2.39 -16.65
N THR A 67 -1.89 1.50 -17.04
CA THR A 67 -0.50 1.58 -16.56
C THR A 67 0.16 2.92 -16.92
N ASP A 68 -0.19 3.45 -18.09
CA ASP A 68 0.17 4.79 -18.55
C ASP A 68 -0.87 5.81 -18.03
N PRO A 69 -0.50 6.73 -17.12
CA PRO A 69 -1.41 7.73 -16.58
C PRO A 69 -2.03 8.61 -17.66
N ALA A 70 -1.33 8.88 -18.77
CA ALA A 70 -1.87 9.70 -19.86
C ALA A 70 -3.10 9.07 -20.55
N LYS A 71 -3.29 7.75 -20.37
CA LYS A 71 -4.44 7.00 -20.89
C LYS A 71 -5.46 6.67 -19.80
N SER A 72 -5.17 7.00 -18.55
CA SER A 72 -6.07 6.77 -17.44
C SER A 72 -7.20 7.80 -17.43
N LYS A 73 -8.40 7.35 -17.06
CA LYS A 73 -9.58 8.22 -17.01
C LYS A 73 -9.63 8.98 -15.68
N PRO A 74 -10.13 10.24 -15.65
CA PRO A 74 -10.46 10.91 -14.40
C PRO A 74 -11.38 10.06 -13.52
N GLY A 75 -11.15 10.06 -12.21
CA GLY A 75 -11.79 9.18 -11.23
C GLY A 75 -11.08 7.84 -10.98
N SER A 76 -10.08 7.50 -11.80
CA SER A 76 -9.15 6.40 -11.50
C SER A 76 -7.93 6.92 -10.74
N VAL A 77 -7.30 6.08 -9.92
CA VAL A 77 -6.16 6.48 -9.08
C VAL A 77 -5.04 7.11 -9.93
N ARG A 78 -4.69 6.52 -11.06
CA ARG A 78 -3.63 7.06 -11.93
C ARG A 78 -4.08 8.28 -12.72
N GLY A 79 -5.34 8.35 -13.13
CA GLY A 79 -5.90 9.53 -13.80
C GLY A 79 -5.92 10.76 -12.92
N ASP A 80 -6.17 10.57 -11.62
CA ASP A 80 -6.29 11.68 -10.66
C ASP A 80 -4.94 12.10 -10.07
N PHE A 81 -4.00 11.16 -9.90
CA PHE A 81 -2.80 11.40 -9.10
C PHE A 81 -1.47 11.19 -9.84
N SER A 82 -1.44 10.66 -11.05
CA SER A 82 -0.19 10.34 -11.78
C SER A 82 -0.06 11.09 -13.10
N ILE A 83 1.18 11.40 -13.50
CA ILE A 83 1.48 12.07 -14.79
C ILE A 83 2.42 11.22 -15.67
N HIS A 84 3.40 10.53 -15.07
CA HIS A 84 4.44 9.82 -15.81
C HIS A 84 4.39 8.31 -15.57
N ILE A 85 4.58 7.49 -16.61
CA ILE A 85 4.48 6.02 -16.53
C ILE A 85 5.43 5.39 -15.50
N GLY A 86 6.66 5.91 -15.39
CA GLY A 86 7.64 5.44 -14.40
C GLY A 86 7.34 5.86 -12.96
N ARG A 87 6.27 6.63 -12.71
CA ARG A 87 5.86 7.13 -11.38
C ARG A 87 4.32 7.09 -11.26
N ASN A 88 3.73 5.92 -11.51
CA ASN A 88 2.27 5.73 -11.55
C ASN A 88 1.65 5.23 -10.22
N ILE A 89 2.34 5.49 -9.11
CA ILE A 89 1.88 5.41 -7.70
C ILE A 89 1.60 4.00 -7.16
N CYS A 90 1.14 3.05 -7.98
CA CYS A 90 0.59 1.79 -7.49
C CYS A 90 0.78 0.65 -8.51
N HIS A 91 0.83 -0.59 -7.98
CA HIS A 91 0.82 -1.84 -8.74
C HIS A 91 -0.47 -2.60 -8.45
N GLY A 92 -0.95 -3.35 -9.44
CA GLY A 92 -2.06 -4.27 -9.28
C GLY A 92 -1.94 -5.37 -10.33
N SER A 93 -2.13 -6.61 -9.90
CA SER A 93 -2.00 -7.80 -10.73
C SER A 93 -2.87 -7.70 -11.99
N ASP A 94 -2.34 -8.13 -13.12
CA ASP A 94 -3.01 -8.06 -14.42
C ASP A 94 -3.93 -9.26 -14.72
N SER A 95 -3.81 -10.34 -13.94
CA SER A 95 -4.59 -11.56 -14.12
C SER A 95 -4.69 -12.34 -12.82
N VAL A 96 -5.64 -13.28 -12.75
CA VAL A 96 -5.78 -14.19 -11.60
C VAL A 96 -4.52 -15.04 -11.41
N ALA A 97 -3.88 -15.46 -12.50
CA ALA A 97 -2.67 -16.28 -12.46
C ALA A 97 -1.45 -15.51 -11.93
N THR A 98 -1.33 -14.22 -12.26
CA THR A 98 -0.27 -13.36 -11.69
C THR A 98 -0.58 -13.00 -10.25
N ALA A 99 -1.84 -12.70 -9.91
CA ALA A 99 -2.26 -12.42 -8.53
C ALA A 99 -1.88 -13.56 -7.58
N LYS A 100 -2.19 -14.82 -7.94
CA LYS A 100 -1.81 -15.99 -7.12
C LYS A 100 -0.30 -16.08 -6.90
N ARG A 101 0.51 -15.84 -7.94
CA ARG A 101 1.98 -15.87 -7.85
C ARG A 101 2.53 -14.72 -7.00
N GLU A 102 2.00 -13.52 -7.18
CA GLU A 102 2.42 -12.34 -6.41
C GLU A 102 2.05 -12.49 -4.93
N ILE A 103 0.85 -12.97 -4.61
CA ILE A 103 0.43 -13.22 -3.23
C ILE A 103 1.38 -14.20 -2.55
N ALA A 104 1.67 -15.34 -3.17
CA ALA A 104 2.60 -16.34 -2.63
C ALA A 104 4.05 -15.83 -2.52
N LEU A 105 4.45 -14.83 -3.32
CA LEU A 105 5.76 -14.20 -3.21
C LEU A 105 5.86 -13.24 -2.03
N TRP A 106 4.77 -12.52 -1.74
CA TRP A 106 4.77 -11.42 -0.77
C TRP A 106 4.25 -11.81 0.62
N PHE A 107 3.48 -12.88 0.74
CA PHE A 107 2.81 -13.32 1.96
C PHE A 107 2.99 -14.81 2.19
N LYS A 108 3.08 -15.19 3.46
CA LYS A 108 2.88 -16.56 3.91
C LYS A 108 1.39 -16.85 4.10
N ASP A 109 1.03 -18.13 4.07
CA ASP A 109 -0.37 -18.55 4.22
C ASP A 109 -0.97 -18.16 5.59
N ASP A 110 -0.16 -18.10 6.66
CA ASP A 110 -0.59 -17.69 8.00
C ASP A 110 -0.78 -16.16 8.16
N GLU A 111 -0.37 -15.38 7.17
CA GLU A 111 -0.61 -13.93 7.10
C GLU A 111 -1.95 -13.59 6.41
N LEU A 112 -2.60 -14.58 5.79
CA LEU A 112 -3.90 -14.44 5.13
C LEU A 112 -5.02 -14.82 6.11
N VAL A 113 -5.87 -13.84 6.42
CA VAL A 113 -6.96 -14.02 7.39
C VAL A 113 -8.28 -14.20 6.65
N ASP A 114 -8.92 -15.35 6.84
CA ASP A 114 -10.28 -15.61 6.36
C ASP A 114 -11.29 -15.13 7.40
N TRP A 115 -12.20 -14.24 6.98
CA TRP A 115 -13.27 -13.70 7.82
C TRP A 115 -14.40 -13.15 6.95
N THR A 116 -15.63 -13.19 7.46
CA THR A 116 -16.81 -12.67 6.74
C THR A 116 -17.17 -11.26 7.22
N PRO A 117 -17.19 -10.25 6.34
CA PRO A 117 -17.70 -8.92 6.68
C PRO A 117 -19.18 -8.98 7.04
N VAL A 118 -19.59 -8.26 8.09
CA VAL A 118 -21.02 -8.14 8.49
C VAL A 118 -21.91 -7.57 7.36
N THR A 119 -21.30 -6.86 6.41
CA THR A 119 -21.98 -6.28 5.25
C THR A 119 -22.05 -7.23 4.06
N HIS A 120 -21.54 -8.46 4.14
CA HIS A 120 -21.44 -9.39 3.00
C HIS A 120 -22.78 -9.59 2.31
N ASP A 121 -23.82 -9.94 3.09
CA ASP A 121 -25.18 -10.21 2.59
C ASP A 121 -25.91 -8.96 2.08
N TRP A 122 -25.35 -7.77 2.34
CA TRP A 122 -25.86 -6.49 1.81
C TRP A 122 -25.15 -6.04 0.54
N ILE A 123 -24.04 -6.70 0.19
CA ILE A 123 -23.20 -6.37 -0.98
C ILE A 123 -23.40 -7.41 -2.09
N TYR A 124 -23.63 -8.67 -1.72
CA TYR A 124 -23.82 -9.78 -2.64
C TYR A 124 -25.21 -10.39 -2.44
N GLU A 125 -25.89 -10.66 -3.57
CA GLU A 125 -27.15 -11.41 -3.63
C GLU A 125 -26.91 -12.91 -3.80
#